data_AF-A0AAE3D0G1-F1
#
_entry.id   AF-A0AAE3D0G1-F1
#
_cell.length_a   1.000
_cell.length_b   1.000
_cell.length_c   1.000
_cell.angle_alpha   90.00
_cell.angle_beta   90.00
_cell.angle_gamma   90.00
#
_symmetry.space_group_name_H-M   'P 1'
#
loop_
_entity.id
_entity.type
_entity.pdbx_description
1 polymer ?
#
loop_
_entity_poly.entity_id
_entity_poly.type
_entity_poly.pdbx_seq_one_letter_code
_entity_poly.pdbx_strand_id
1 'polypeptide(L)'
;MREYFFYCFIINTIFRRFMLESLGVICSRLFFIGATATILLFSLCLMPLQTWAACSTSGTKVTCTGSDLGPISYTEADAVDEIVVEDLTGDVSGSDGTAISLTEAGAGGSDDGDDGSSSFPATVTFDGTNGSDTWGVTDATDTSIIVTTVGGAGYSGESKSGRHETAGDGGDGGAGSAASITMTGGFVSQTEGETGIAILTIGGAGGTGGEAKYDGDSFDDSDVYGGDGGTGGAGDTATLTISDLSDPNSSYGIDLFL
;
A
#
# COMPACT_ATOMS: atom_id res chain seq x y z
N MET A 1 26.12 -15.98 -14.78
CA MET A 1 24.97 -15.86 -13.88
C MET A 1 23.72 -15.60 -14.73
N ARG A 2 23.08 -16.48 -15.50
CA ARG A 2 22.92 -17.95 -15.62
C ARG A 2 22.44 -18.67 -14.37
N GLU A 3 21.21 -19.19 -14.53
CA GLU A 3 20.46 -20.20 -13.77
C GLU A 3 19.74 -19.68 -12.53
N TYR A 4 18.42 -19.41 -12.65
CA TYR A 4 17.33 -19.68 -11.67
C TYR A 4 15.99 -19.10 -12.19
N PHE A 5 15.60 -19.42 -13.43
CA PHE A 5 14.30 -18.99 -13.99
C PHE A 5 13.71 -20.08 -14.89
N PHE A 6 13.60 -21.31 -14.37
CA PHE A 6 13.00 -22.42 -15.14
C PHE A 6 12.47 -23.54 -14.24
N TYR A 7 11.64 -23.23 -13.23
CA TYR A 7 10.99 -24.30 -12.46
C TYR A 7 9.54 -24.10 -11.99
N CYS A 8 8.83 -23.02 -12.39
CA CYS A 8 7.41 -22.87 -12.04
C CYS A 8 6.41 -23.06 -13.20
N PHE A 9 6.86 -23.26 -14.44
CA PHE A 9 5.95 -23.37 -15.60
C PHE A 9 5.71 -24.81 -16.11
N ILE A 10 6.30 -25.84 -15.49
CA ILE A 10 6.19 -27.24 -15.98
C ILE A 10 5.22 -28.09 -15.14
N ILE A 11 4.77 -27.64 -13.95
CA ILE A 11 3.87 -28.45 -13.10
C ILE A 11 2.39 -28.27 -13.46
N ASN A 12 1.99 -27.17 -14.13
CA ASN A 12 0.56 -26.91 -14.38
C ASN A 12 -0.02 -27.57 -15.65
N THR A 13 0.81 -28.16 -16.51
CA THR A 13 0.33 -28.75 -17.79
C THR A 13 0.20 -30.29 -17.76
N ILE A 14 0.71 -30.96 -16.73
CA ILE A 14 0.66 -32.43 -16.63
C ILE A 14 -0.57 -32.92 -15.85
N PHE A 15 -1.18 -32.10 -14.99
CA PHE A 15 -2.31 -32.55 -14.17
C PHE A 15 -3.69 -32.48 -14.87
N ARG A 16 -3.82 -31.75 -15.98
CA ARG A 16 -5.09 -31.65 -16.74
C ARG A 16 -5.32 -32.72 -17.79
N ARG A 17 -4.38 -33.66 -18.00
CA ARG A 17 -4.49 -34.68 -19.06
C ARG A 17 -4.65 -36.12 -18.57
N PHE A 18 -4.82 -36.35 -17.27
CA PHE A 18 -4.90 -37.71 -16.70
C PHE A 18 -6.26 -38.07 -16.05
N MET A 19 -7.28 -37.23 -16.19
CA MET A 19 -8.59 -37.42 -15.53
C MET A 19 -9.77 -37.41 -16.52
N LEU A 20 -9.58 -37.88 -17.76
CA LEU A 20 -10.67 -37.93 -18.75
C LEU A 20 -10.73 -39.16 -19.65
N GLU A 21 -9.88 -40.19 -19.44
CA GLU A 21 -9.90 -41.41 -20.27
C GLU A 21 -9.69 -42.69 -19.44
N SER A 22 -10.66 -43.08 -18.60
CA SER A 22 -10.63 -44.44 -18.02
C SER A 22 -11.98 -45.06 -17.61
N LEU A 23 -13.12 -44.52 -18.04
CA LEU A 23 -14.43 -45.14 -17.74
C LEU A 23 -15.32 -45.21 -18.99
N GLY A 24 -14.79 -45.84 -20.03
CA GLY A 24 -15.57 -46.39 -21.14
C GLY A 24 -15.27 -47.87 -21.26
N VAL A 25 -16.33 -48.68 -21.43
CA VAL A 25 -16.33 -50.15 -21.65
C VAL A 25 -16.42 -51.03 -20.39
N ILE A 26 -17.62 -51.08 -19.80
CA ILE A 26 -18.24 -52.38 -19.50
C ILE A 26 -19.65 -52.36 -20.09
N CYS A 27 -19.76 -53.01 -21.23
CA CYS A 27 -20.98 -53.27 -21.95
C CYS A 27 -21.70 -54.49 -21.35
N SER A 28 -23.03 -54.40 -21.29
CA SER A 28 -24.00 -55.51 -21.26
C SER A 28 -23.99 -56.43 -20.05
N ARG A 29 -25.04 -56.33 -19.21
CA ARG A 29 -26.06 -57.39 -19.09
C ARG A 29 -27.40 -56.78 -18.68
N LEU A 30 -28.32 -56.88 -19.63
CA LEU A 30 -29.76 -56.81 -19.46
C LEU A 30 -30.20 -57.90 -18.47
N PHE A 31 -30.81 -57.56 -17.33
CA PHE A 31 -31.85 -58.41 -16.72
C PHE A 31 -32.76 -57.61 -15.77
N PHE A 32 -34.04 -57.86 -16.01
CA PHE A 32 -35.28 -57.41 -15.38
C PHE A 32 -35.36 -57.65 -13.85
N ILE A 33 -36.25 -56.88 -13.21
CA ILE A 33 -36.92 -57.09 -11.89
C ILE A 33 -36.30 -56.32 -10.70
N GLY A 34 -37.12 -55.47 -10.07
CA GLY A 34 -36.93 -55.08 -8.67
C GLY A 34 -37.21 -53.61 -8.39
N ALA A 35 -38.47 -53.29 -8.12
CA ALA A 35 -38.85 -52.07 -7.43
C ALA A 35 -38.12 -51.96 -6.07
N THR A 36 -37.95 -50.72 -5.60
CA THR A 36 -37.39 -50.31 -4.28
C THR A 36 -35.86 -50.24 -4.19
N ALA A 37 -35.29 -49.10 -4.58
CA ALA A 37 -33.90 -48.74 -4.26
C ALA A 37 -33.80 -47.23 -3.99
N THR A 38 -33.86 -46.90 -2.71
CA THR A 38 -33.13 -45.86 -1.99
C THR A 38 -32.81 -44.58 -2.77
N ILE A 39 -33.61 -43.54 -2.51
CA ILE A 39 -33.24 -42.13 -2.76
C ILE A 39 -32.05 -41.82 -1.86
N LEU A 40 -30.84 -41.98 -2.41
CA LEU A 40 -29.60 -41.58 -1.77
C LEU A 40 -29.52 -40.06 -1.90
N LEU A 41 -29.84 -39.37 -0.81
CA LEU A 41 -29.60 -37.94 -0.63
C LEU A 41 -28.13 -37.66 -1.01
N PHE A 42 -27.91 -37.09 -2.19
CA PHE A 42 -26.71 -36.31 -2.46
C PHE A 42 -26.90 -34.98 -1.71
N SER A 43 -26.74 -35.05 -0.39
CA SER A 43 -26.50 -33.89 0.46
C SER A 43 -25.08 -33.43 0.10
N LEU A 44 -24.97 -32.70 -1.01
CA LEU A 44 -23.78 -31.94 -1.33
C LEU A 44 -23.53 -31.05 -0.13
N CYS A 45 -22.48 -31.40 0.60
CA CYS A 45 -21.98 -30.65 1.73
C CYS A 45 -21.66 -29.24 1.21
N LEU A 46 -22.60 -28.32 1.37
CA LEU A 46 -22.35 -26.89 1.42
C LEU A 46 -21.53 -26.65 2.70
N MET A 47 -20.30 -27.13 2.72
CA MET A 47 -19.35 -26.64 3.71
C MET A 47 -19.09 -25.20 3.32
N PRO A 48 -19.25 -24.23 4.24
CA PRO A 48 -18.74 -22.90 3.99
C PRO A 48 -17.25 -23.08 3.68
N LEU A 49 -16.84 -22.69 2.47
CA LEU A 49 -15.43 -22.52 2.18
C LEU A 49 -14.94 -21.51 3.22
N GLN A 50 -14.16 -21.97 4.20
CA GLN A 50 -13.39 -21.03 5.04
C GLN A 50 -12.54 -20.24 4.06
N THR A 51 -12.91 -18.98 3.85
CA THR A 51 -12.09 -17.99 3.15
C THR A 51 -11.01 -17.59 4.14
N TRP A 52 -9.81 -18.12 3.94
CA TRP A 52 -8.62 -17.69 4.67
C TRP A 52 -8.37 -16.23 4.27
N ALA A 53 -7.94 -15.39 5.22
CA ALA A 53 -7.58 -14.00 4.91
C ALA A 53 -6.71 -13.93 3.66
N ALA A 54 -7.10 -13.07 2.73
CA ALA A 54 -6.32 -12.82 1.54
C ALA A 54 -6.46 -11.37 1.11
N CYS A 55 -5.32 -10.74 0.89
CA CYS A 55 -5.23 -9.51 0.10
C CYS A 55 -5.01 -9.89 -1.37
N SER A 56 -5.71 -9.22 -2.27
CA SER A 56 -5.57 -9.37 -3.72
C SER A 56 -5.30 -8.01 -4.36
N THR A 57 -4.46 -7.99 -5.40
CA THR A 57 -4.04 -6.77 -6.07
C THR A 57 -4.63 -6.69 -7.46
N SER A 58 -5.20 -5.54 -7.84
CA SER A 58 -5.69 -5.23 -9.18
C SER A 58 -5.25 -3.83 -9.58
N GLY A 59 -4.27 -3.74 -10.49
CA GLY A 59 -3.61 -2.46 -10.78
C GLY A 59 -2.85 -1.96 -9.55
N THR A 60 -3.14 -0.73 -9.13
CA THR A 60 -2.56 -0.08 -7.94
C THR A 60 -3.43 -0.26 -6.69
N LYS A 61 -4.54 -0.99 -6.80
CA LYS A 61 -5.46 -1.24 -5.68
C LYS A 61 -5.21 -2.61 -5.05
N VAL A 62 -5.18 -2.63 -3.72
CA VAL A 62 -5.19 -3.84 -2.90
C VAL A 62 -6.53 -3.97 -2.19
N THR A 63 -7.12 -5.16 -2.21
CA THR A 63 -8.35 -5.48 -1.47
C THR A 63 -8.11 -6.66 -0.54
N CYS A 64 -8.30 -6.46 0.76
CA CYS A 64 -8.11 -7.43 1.84
C CYS A 64 -9.45 -7.82 2.46
N THR A 65 -9.73 -9.12 2.54
CA THR A 65 -10.98 -9.66 3.11
C THR A 65 -10.71 -10.89 4.01
N GLY A 66 -11.69 -11.26 4.84
CA GLY A 66 -11.63 -12.47 5.68
C GLY A 66 -11.24 -12.22 7.15
N SER A 67 -10.70 -13.24 7.83
CA SER A 67 -10.28 -13.20 9.24
C SER A 67 -8.77 -13.33 9.38
N ASP A 68 -8.21 -12.89 10.52
CA ASP A 68 -6.79 -13.06 10.86
C ASP A 68 -5.85 -12.27 9.93
N LEU A 69 -6.26 -11.07 9.55
CA LEU A 69 -5.39 -10.15 8.82
C LEU A 69 -4.31 -9.65 9.77
N GLY A 70 -3.05 -9.94 9.43
CA GLY A 70 -1.91 -9.31 10.06
C GLY A 70 -1.70 -7.87 9.56
N PRO A 71 -0.53 -7.28 9.83
CA PRO A 71 -0.21 -5.94 9.37
C PRO A 71 -0.26 -5.84 7.84
N ILE A 72 -0.92 -4.80 7.35
CA ILE A 72 -1.05 -4.45 5.94
C ILE A 72 -0.17 -3.22 5.70
N SER A 73 0.87 -3.35 4.89
CA SER A 73 1.82 -2.27 4.64
C SER A 73 2.24 -2.22 3.19
N TYR A 74 2.13 -1.04 2.59
CA TYR A 74 2.59 -0.77 1.23
C TYR A 74 3.34 0.56 1.16
N THR A 75 4.30 0.61 0.25
CA THR A 75 5.16 1.76 -0.04
C THR A 75 5.13 2.08 -1.54
N GLU A 76 5.78 3.17 -1.96
CA GLU A 76 5.86 3.56 -3.36
C GLU A 76 6.49 2.48 -4.26
N ALA A 77 7.35 1.63 -3.68
CA ALA A 77 7.98 0.52 -4.37
C ALA A 77 7.00 -0.60 -4.75
N ASP A 78 5.85 -0.68 -4.07
CA ASP A 78 4.83 -1.69 -4.31
C ASP A 78 3.85 -1.29 -5.42
N ALA A 79 3.91 -0.03 -5.86
CA ALA A 79 2.97 0.56 -6.82
C ALA A 79 1.50 0.40 -6.39
N VAL A 80 1.22 0.59 -5.10
CA VAL A 80 -0.11 0.53 -4.51
C VAL A 80 -0.50 1.91 -4.02
N ASP A 81 -1.58 2.48 -4.55
CA ASP A 81 -2.10 3.80 -4.15
C ASP A 81 -3.45 3.72 -3.40
N GLU A 82 -4.07 2.53 -3.37
CA GLU A 82 -5.35 2.29 -2.71
C GLU A 82 -5.33 0.96 -1.94
N ILE A 83 -5.64 1.01 -0.64
CA ILE A 83 -5.95 -0.17 0.18
C ILE A 83 -7.44 -0.15 0.50
N VAL A 84 -8.12 -1.27 0.25
CA VAL A 84 -9.49 -1.52 0.67
C VAL A 84 -9.52 -2.72 1.58
N VAL A 85 -10.01 -2.52 2.80
CA VAL A 85 -10.27 -3.56 3.78
C VAL A 85 -11.78 -3.67 3.91
N GLU A 86 -12.34 -4.82 3.53
CA GLU A 86 -13.79 -5.03 3.50
C GLU A 86 -14.13 -6.50 3.77
N ASP A 87 -15.43 -6.81 3.94
CA ASP A 87 -15.92 -8.18 4.14
C ASP A 87 -15.15 -8.93 5.24
N LEU A 88 -14.87 -8.24 6.36
CA LEU A 88 -14.11 -8.80 7.46
C LEU A 88 -14.90 -9.90 8.18
N THR A 89 -14.19 -10.92 8.63
CA THR A 89 -14.70 -11.97 9.53
C THR A 89 -13.81 -12.14 10.76
N GLY A 90 -12.93 -11.16 11.00
CA GLY A 90 -11.99 -11.05 12.10
C GLY A 90 -11.28 -9.69 12.05
N ASP A 91 -10.64 -9.30 13.15
CA ASP A 91 -9.93 -8.03 13.26
C ASP A 91 -8.64 -7.99 12.44
N VAL A 92 -8.17 -6.77 12.13
CA VAL A 92 -6.83 -6.51 11.58
C VAL A 92 -5.87 -6.24 12.73
N SER A 93 -4.84 -7.07 12.88
CA SER A 93 -3.89 -6.97 13.99
C SER A 93 -2.61 -6.22 13.60
N GLY A 94 -2.22 -5.24 14.42
CA GLY A 94 -0.95 -4.52 14.29
C GLY A 94 0.28 -5.34 14.71
N SER A 95 0.08 -6.35 15.55
CA SER A 95 1.02 -7.36 16.08
C SER A 95 2.42 -6.95 16.59
N ASP A 96 2.95 -5.75 16.30
CA ASP A 96 4.11 -5.08 16.95
C ASP A 96 4.39 -3.68 16.31
N GLY A 97 3.35 -2.94 15.90
CA GLY A 97 3.55 -1.61 15.32
C GLY A 97 2.28 -1.04 14.71
N THR A 98 2.33 -0.77 13.40
CA THR A 98 1.19 -0.26 12.65
C THR A 98 0.40 -1.35 11.95
N ALA A 99 -0.92 -1.35 12.11
CA ALA A 99 -1.78 -2.36 11.51
C ALA A 99 -2.06 -2.11 10.03
N ILE A 100 -2.30 -0.85 9.64
CA ILE A 100 -2.51 -0.48 8.23
C ILE A 100 -1.63 0.72 7.90
N SER A 101 -0.72 0.56 6.93
CA SER A 101 0.20 1.59 6.48
C SER A 101 0.21 1.70 4.95
N LEU A 102 0.05 2.92 4.46
CA LEU A 102 0.21 3.25 3.05
C LEU A 102 1.11 4.48 2.91
N THR A 103 2.26 4.34 2.27
CA THR A 103 3.19 5.44 2.02
C THR A 103 3.45 5.63 0.55
N GLU A 104 3.19 6.82 0.03
CA GLU A 104 3.50 7.21 -1.35
C GLU A 104 4.55 8.32 -1.37
N ALA A 105 5.62 8.12 -2.15
CA ALA A 105 6.73 9.05 -2.23
C ALA A 105 7.06 9.42 -3.68
N GLY A 106 7.28 10.71 -3.93
CA GLY A 106 7.84 11.20 -5.18
C GLY A 106 9.33 10.88 -5.27
N ALA A 107 9.82 10.64 -6.47
CA ALA A 107 11.26 10.47 -6.72
C ALA A 107 11.98 11.80 -6.49
N GLY A 108 13.16 11.75 -5.86
CA GLY A 108 14.02 12.92 -5.81
C GLY A 108 14.56 13.30 -7.19
N GLY A 109 14.97 14.56 -7.35
CA GLY A 109 15.77 14.99 -8.49
C GLY A 109 17.06 14.16 -8.58
N SER A 110 17.54 13.94 -9.81
CA SER A 110 18.63 12.98 -10.06
C SER A 110 19.95 13.63 -10.46
N ASP A 111 19.89 14.85 -10.98
CA ASP A 111 21.02 15.57 -11.53
C ASP A 111 20.85 17.07 -11.31
N ASP A 112 21.90 17.81 -11.56
CA ASP A 112 22.10 19.25 -11.32
C ASP A 112 20.87 20.15 -11.44
N GLY A 113 20.26 20.46 -10.30
CA GLY A 113 19.09 21.32 -10.24
C GLY A 113 17.79 20.67 -10.73
N ASP A 114 17.75 19.35 -10.88
CA ASP A 114 16.54 18.60 -11.18
C ASP A 114 15.52 18.75 -10.05
N ASP A 115 14.28 18.99 -10.42
CA ASP A 115 13.16 19.00 -9.49
C ASP A 115 12.87 17.59 -8.96
N GLY A 116 12.37 17.53 -7.72
CA GLY A 116 11.73 16.33 -7.21
C GLY A 116 10.35 16.11 -7.85
N SER A 117 9.97 14.86 -8.06
CA SER A 117 8.64 14.53 -8.57
C SER A 117 7.58 14.61 -7.47
N SER A 118 6.33 14.84 -7.85
CA SER A 118 5.22 14.70 -6.90
C SER A 118 5.00 13.22 -6.55
N SER A 119 4.48 12.94 -5.35
CA SER A 119 3.96 11.61 -5.02
C SER A 119 2.62 11.33 -5.69
N PHE A 120 2.14 10.09 -5.66
CA PHE A 120 0.76 9.76 -6.03
C PHE A 120 -0.19 9.94 -4.84
N PRO A 121 -1.51 10.12 -5.09
CA PRO A 121 -2.50 10.10 -4.01
C PRO A 121 -2.48 8.76 -3.27
N ALA A 122 -2.74 8.77 -1.97
CA ALA A 122 -2.80 7.55 -1.16
C ALA A 122 -4.16 7.45 -0.46
N THR A 123 -4.85 6.31 -0.63
CA THR A 123 -6.20 6.11 -0.07
C THR A 123 -6.32 4.80 0.69
N VAL A 124 -6.87 4.86 1.90
CA VAL A 124 -7.30 3.68 2.66
C VAL A 124 -8.80 3.74 2.86
N THR A 125 -9.50 2.67 2.46
CA THR A 125 -10.90 2.44 2.80
C THR A 125 -11.00 1.24 3.73
N PHE A 126 -11.66 1.42 4.87
CA PHE A 126 -11.91 0.38 5.84
C PHE A 126 -13.42 0.25 6.07
N ASP A 127 -13.99 -0.86 5.66
CA ASP A 127 -15.35 -1.27 6.02
C ASP A 127 -15.26 -2.33 7.12
N GLY A 128 -15.50 -1.88 8.35
CA GLY A 128 -15.50 -2.72 9.53
C GLY A 128 -16.79 -3.50 9.75
N THR A 129 -17.76 -3.40 8.84
CA THR A 129 -19.03 -4.10 8.99
C THR A 129 -19.17 -5.26 8.01
N ASN A 130 -19.61 -6.41 8.52
CA ASN A 130 -20.03 -7.53 7.68
C ASN A 130 -21.38 -8.05 8.17
N GLY A 131 -22.44 -7.60 7.50
CA GLY A 131 -23.80 -7.83 7.96
C GLY A 131 -24.09 -7.06 9.25
N SER A 132 -24.33 -7.77 10.35
CA SER A 132 -24.55 -7.17 11.68
C SER A 132 -23.32 -7.17 12.58
N ASP A 133 -22.23 -7.82 12.14
CA ASP A 133 -21.01 -7.96 12.92
C ASP A 133 -20.08 -6.77 12.66
N THR A 134 -19.34 -6.37 13.68
CA THR A 134 -18.38 -5.26 13.64
C THR A 134 -16.97 -5.79 13.91
N TRP A 135 -16.02 -5.37 13.08
CA TRP A 135 -14.61 -5.75 13.10
C TRP A 135 -13.75 -4.51 13.03
N GLY A 136 -12.61 -4.54 13.71
CA GLY A 136 -11.79 -3.37 13.92
C GLY A 136 -10.32 -3.59 13.62
N VAL A 137 -9.55 -2.58 14.00
CA VAL A 137 -8.10 -2.63 14.09
C VAL A 137 -7.71 -2.82 15.54
N THR A 138 -6.95 -3.87 15.85
CA THR A 138 -6.52 -4.23 17.21
C THR A 138 -5.01 -4.37 17.31
N ASP A 139 -4.51 -4.36 18.54
CA ASP A 139 -3.13 -4.74 18.90
C ASP A 139 -2.03 -3.92 18.19
N ALA A 140 -2.36 -2.74 17.68
CA ALA A 140 -1.36 -1.77 17.26
C ALA A 140 -0.68 -1.19 18.53
N THR A 141 0.65 -1.04 18.47
CA THR A 141 1.48 -0.55 19.58
C THR A 141 2.07 0.83 19.32
N ASP A 142 1.90 1.38 18.11
CA ASP A 142 2.38 2.71 17.71
C ASP A 142 1.22 3.53 17.10
N THR A 143 0.89 3.26 15.83
CA THR A 143 -0.23 3.89 15.11
C THR A 143 -1.16 2.84 14.56
N SER A 144 -2.50 2.94 14.67
CA SER A 144 -3.37 1.88 14.12
C SER A 144 -3.45 1.94 12.60
N ILE A 145 -3.74 3.13 12.07
CA ILE A 145 -3.83 3.37 10.62
C ILE A 145 -3.02 4.62 10.27
N ILE A 146 -2.09 4.50 9.34
CA ILE A 146 -1.33 5.64 8.80
C ILE A 146 -1.38 5.69 7.28
N VAL A 147 -1.63 6.88 6.75
CA VAL A 147 -1.47 7.19 5.32
C VAL A 147 -0.56 8.39 5.18
N THR A 148 0.52 8.24 4.43
CA THR A 148 1.52 9.29 4.23
C THR A 148 1.79 9.50 2.75
N THR A 149 1.77 10.76 2.30
CA THR A 149 2.28 11.14 0.98
C THR A 149 3.44 12.12 1.14
N VAL A 150 4.53 11.92 0.39
CA VAL A 150 5.73 12.77 0.46
C VAL A 150 6.20 13.15 -0.94
N GLY A 151 6.30 14.43 -1.25
CA GLY A 151 6.93 14.88 -2.50
C GLY A 151 8.43 14.60 -2.51
N GLY A 152 8.99 14.32 -3.69
CA GLY A 152 10.42 14.10 -3.86
C GLY A 152 11.24 15.36 -3.59
N ALA A 153 12.45 15.23 -3.04
CA ALA A 153 13.33 16.38 -2.85
C ALA A 153 13.94 16.85 -4.18
N GLY A 154 14.10 18.16 -4.37
CA GLY A 154 14.89 18.73 -5.46
C GLY A 154 16.39 18.46 -5.27
N TYR A 155 17.11 18.36 -6.38
CA TYR A 155 18.55 18.10 -6.39
C TYR A 155 19.36 19.40 -6.23
N SER A 156 20.54 19.32 -5.62
CA SER A 156 21.43 20.47 -5.49
C SER A 156 22.06 20.84 -6.83
N GLY A 157 22.23 22.13 -7.10
CA GLY A 157 22.96 22.58 -8.29
C GLY A 157 24.47 22.35 -8.18
N GLU A 158 25.14 22.14 -9.32
CA GLU A 158 26.60 21.94 -9.34
C GLU A 158 27.36 23.16 -8.84
N SER A 159 28.40 22.88 -8.08
CA SER A 159 29.43 23.88 -7.82
C SER A 159 30.42 23.95 -8.98
N LYS A 160 30.82 25.17 -9.37
CA LYS A 160 31.78 25.38 -10.46
C LYS A 160 33.01 26.14 -10.00
N SER A 161 34.13 25.89 -10.67
CA SER A 161 35.38 26.61 -10.48
C SER A 161 35.89 27.07 -11.85
N GLY A 162 36.15 28.36 -11.98
CA GLY A 162 36.69 28.92 -13.23
C GLY A 162 36.61 30.43 -13.31
N ARG A 163 37.04 30.97 -14.45
CA ARG A 163 36.91 32.40 -14.78
C ARG A 163 35.61 32.59 -15.57
N HIS A 164 34.68 33.38 -15.01
CA HIS A 164 33.33 33.61 -15.56
C HIS A 164 32.38 32.41 -15.48
N GLU A 165 32.34 31.73 -14.33
CA GLU A 165 31.45 30.61 -14.12
C GLU A 165 30.20 31.01 -13.32
N THR A 166 29.06 30.43 -13.70
CA THR A 166 27.81 30.45 -12.93
C THR A 166 27.51 29.02 -12.49
N ALA A 167 27.41 28.82 -11.18
CA ALA A 167 27.04 27.54 -10.60
C ALA A 167 25.61 27.13 -10.99
N GLY A 168 25.27 25.86 -10.82
CA GLY A 168 23.90 25.38 -11.06
C GLY A 168 22.95 25.85 -9.98
N ASP A 169 21.69 26.10 -10.34
CA ASP A 169 20.61 26.32 -9.38
C ASP A 169 20.16 24.99 -8.76
N GLY A 170 19.58 25.03 -7.56
CA GLY A 170 18.94 23.87 -6.96
C GLY A 170 17.54 23.65 -7.53
N GLY A 171 17.13 22.40 -7.66
CA GLY A 171 15.80 22.04 -8.16
C GLY A 171 14.71 22.24 -7.12
N ASP A 172 13.47 22.42 -7.56
CA ASP A 172 12.32 22.54 -6.68
C ASP A 172 11.96 21.18 -6.05
N GLY A 173 11.37 21.20 -4.86
CA GLY A 173 10.78 20.02 -4.24
C GLY A 173 9.44 19.66 -4.89
N GLY A 174 9.19 18.37 -5.07
CA GLY A 174 7.92 17.86 -5.56
C GLY A 174 6.77 18.04 -4.57
N ALA A 175 5.53 18.05 -5.05
CA ALA A 175 4.37 18.15 -4.17
C ALA A 175 4.05 16.81 -3.48
N GLY A 176 3.60 16.86 -2.23
CA GLY A 176 2.96 15.74 -1.57
C GLY A 176 1.49 15.68 -2.00
N SER A 177 1.05 14.58 -2.59
CA SER A 177 -0.33 14.42 -3.08
C SER A 177 -1.36 14.23 -1.97
N ALA A 178 -2.65 14.22 -2.33
CA ALA A 178 -3.73 14.01 -1.38
C ALA A 178 -3.63 12.65 -0.66
N ALA A 179 -3.93 12.63 0.63
CA ALA A 179 -3.98 11.43 1.45
C ALA A 179 -5.37 11.31 2.08
N SER A 180 -5.99 10.13 2.04
CA SER A 180 -7.30 9.94 2.63
C SER A 180 -7.51 8.60 3.33
N ILE A 181 -8.27 8.64 4.42
CA ILE A 181 -8.80 7.47 5.10
C ILE A 181 -10.31 7.61 5.16
N THR A 182 -11.02 6.58 4.70
CA THR A 182 -12.46 6.43 4.89
C THR A 182 -12.71 5.19 5.73
N MET A 183 -13.32 5.35 6.89
CA MET A 183 -13.71 4.27 7.78
C MET A 183 -15.24 4.24 7.90
N THR A 184 -15.85 3.14 7.49
CA THR A 184 -17.28 2.88 7.63
C THR A 184 -17.44 1.67 8.54
N GLY A 185 -18.08 1.84 9.69
CA GLY A 185 -18.18 0.74 10.66
C GLY A 185 -16.88 0.45 11.38
N GLY A 186 -16.93 -0.57 12.25
CA GLY A 186 -15.75 -1.05 12.97
C GLY A 186 -15.32 -0.19 14.15
N PHE A 187 -14.12 -0.49 14.64
CA PHE A 187 -13.48 0.21 15.76
C PHE A 187 -11.95 0.23 15.61
N VAL A 188 -11.31 1.16 16.32
CA VAL A 188 -9.85 1.16 16.52
C VAL A 188 -9.58 0.97 18.00
N SER A 189 -8.85 -0.08 18.35
CA SER A 189 -8.46 -0.40 19.73
C SER A 189 -6.96 -0.57 19.81
N GLN A 190 -6.29 0.29 20.57
CA GLN A 190 -4.85 0.17 20.82
C GLN A 190 -4.59 -0.46 22.18
N THR A 191 -3.65 -1.39 22.24
CA THR A 191 -3.18 -1.94 23.52
C THR A 191 -2.07 -1.08 24.12
N GLU A 192 -1.26 -0.45 23.26
CA GLU A 192 -0.17 0.48 23.58
C GLU A 192 -0.07 1.52 22.44
N GLY A 193 0.50 2.71 22.70
CA GLY A 193 0.67 3.75 21.68
C GLY A 193 -0.10 5.05 21.95
N GLU A 194 0.17 6.08 21.16
CA GLU A 194 -0.41 7.43 21.34
C GLU A 194 -1.37 7.83 20.20
N THR A 195 -1.31 7.15 19.05
CA THR A 195 -1.92 7.66 17.81
C THR A 195 -2.86 6.64 17.17
N GLY A 196 -4.18 6.81 17.29
CA GLY A 196 -5.15 5.94 16.60
C GLY A 196 -4.99 5.98 15.07
N ILE A 197 -5.26 7.14 14.47
CA ILE A 197 -5.25 7.34 13.03
C ILE A 197 -4.39 8.57 12.70
N ALA A 198 -3.50 8.43 11.71
CA ALA A 198 -2.65 9.51 11.21
C ALA A 198 -2.75 9.65 9.69
N ILE A 199 -2.84 10.88 9.21
CA ILE A 199 -2.82 11.21 7.78
C ILE A 199 -1.85 12.38 7.58
N LEU A 200 -0.83 12.18 6.75
CA LEU A 200 0.21 13.17 6.50
C LEU A 200 0.38 13.41 5.00
N THR A 201 0.48 14.68 4.64
CA THR A 201 0.79 15.13 3.29
C THR A 201 1.94 16.13 3.36
N ILE A 202 3.10 15.75 2.83
CA ILE A 202 4.36 16.48 3.01
C ILE A 202 4.93 16.81 1.64
N GLY A 203 5.23 18.08 1.37
CA GLY A 203 5.98 18.45 0.16
C GLY A 203 7.48 18.15 0.28
N GLY A 204 8.13 17.94 -0.85
CA GLY A 204 9.56 17.71 -0.91
C GLY A 204 10.38 18.96 -0.55
N ALA A 205 11.59 18.77 -0.05
CA ALA A 205 12.51 19.88 0.16
C ALA A 205 13.03 20.40 -1.19
N GLY A 206 13.27 21.71 -1.31
CA GLY A 206 14.00 22.27 -2.43
C GLY A 206 15.50 21.97 -2.34
N GLY A 207 16.16 21.86 -3.49
CA GLY A 207 17.59 21.69 -3.62
C GLY A 207 18.36 22.96 -3.28
N THR A 208 19.62 22.81 -2.87
CA THR A 208 20.50 23.96 -2.64
C THR A 208 21.11 24.45 -3.95
N GLY A 209 21.27 25.76 -4.11
CA GLY A 209 22.08 26.30 -5.20
C GLY A 209 23.56 25.94 -5.05
N GLY A 210 24.27 25.82 -6.18
CA GLY A 210 25.68 25.48 -6.22
C GLY A 210 26.59 26.65 -5.85
N GLU A 211 27.80 26.35 -5.36
CA GLU A 211 28.81 27.36 -5.10
C GLU A 211 29.65 27.62 -6.36
N ALA A 212 29.85 28.88 -6.74
CA ALA A 212 30.83 29.24 -7.75
C ALA A 212 32.11 29.80 -7.11
N LYS A 213 33.27 29.34 -7.57
CA LYS A 213 34.59 29.73 -7.06
C LYS A 213 35.46 30.29 -8.17
N TYR A 214 36.16 31.37 -7.85
CA TYR A 214 37.20 31.91 -8.71
C TYR A 214 38.53 31.18 -8.47
N ASP A 215 39.16 30.66 -9.53
CA ASP A 215 40.45 29.93 -9.44
C ASP A 215 41.62 30.61 -10.17
N GLY A 216 41.48 31.89 -10.53
CA GLY A 216 42.54 32.65 -11.19
C GLY A 216 43.44 33.45 -10.24
N ASP A 217 44.69 33.66 -10.67
CA ASP A 217 45.70 34.46 -9.93
C ASP A 217 45.51 35.99 -10.06
N SER A 218 44.53 36.44 -10.86
CA SER A 218 44.33 37.85 -11.23
C SER A 218 42.88 38.27 -11.00
N PHE A 219 42.63 39.24 -10.12
CA PHE A 219 41.26 39.73 -9.82
C PHE A 219 40.67 40.67 -10.87
N ASP A 220 41.41 40.96 -11.94
CA ASP A 220 40.92 41.81 -13.02
C ASP A 220 39.84 41.06 -13.82
N ASP A 221 38.59 41.48 -13.60
CA ASP A 221 37.38 41.13 -14.38
C ASP A 221 36.88 39.68 -14.18
N SER A 222 36.65 39.24 -12.94
CA SER A 222 36.04 37.94 -12.67
C SER A 222 34.64 38.07 -12.07
N ASP A 223 33.62 37.80 -12.88
CA ASP A 223 32.24 37.62 -12.40
C ASP A 223 32.03 36.15 -12.05
N VAL A 224 31.68 35.88 -10.79
CA VAL A 224 31.43 34.54 -10.28
C VAL A 224 30.14 34.59 -9.48
N TYR A 225 29.14 33.80 -9.89
CA TYR A 225 27.80 33.80 -9.30
C TYR A 225 27.46 32.40 -8.79
N GLY A 226 27.10 32.31 -7.51
CA GLY A 226 26.47 31.11 -6.97
C GLY A 226 25.09 30.90 -7.59
N GLY A 227 24.63 29.64 -7.54
CA GLY A 227 23.26 29.31 -7.94
C GLY A 227 22.26 29.66 -6.86
N ASP A 228 21.01 29.86 -7.29
CA ASP A 228 19.88 30.05 -6.39
C ASP A 228 19.40 28.69 -5.83
N GLY A 229 18.85 28.68 -4.63
CA GLY A 229 18.20 27.50 -4.07
C GLY A 229 16.81 27.28 -4.65
N GLY A 230 16.42 26.01 -4.78
CA GLY A 230 15.08 25.62 -5.16
C GLY A 230 14.06 25.83 -4.04
N THR A 231 12.81 25.99 -4.42
CA THR A 231 11.67 26.10 -3.51
C THR A 231 11.27 24.73 -2.96
N GLY A 232 10.70 24.70 -1.77
CA GLY A 232 10.07 23.47 -1.26
C GLY A 232 8.73 23.22 -1.93
N GLY A 233 8.37 21.94 -2.08
CA GLY A 233 7.05 21.52 -2.51
C GLY A 233 5.98 21.75 -1.43
N ALA A 234 4.73 21.86 -1.86
CA ALA A 234 3.59 21.90 -0.96
C ALA A 234 3.06 20.48 -0.68
N GLY A 235 2.56 20.24 0.54
CA GLY A 235 1.64 19.12 0.78
C GLY A 235 0.22 19.49 0.36
N ASP A 236 -0.53 18.53 -0.15
CA ASP A 236 -1.95 18.67 -0.50
C ASP A 236 -2.85 18.37 0.72
N THR A 237 -4.03 17.81 0.49
CA THR A 237 -5.10 17.67 1.48
C THR A 237 -5.04 16.31 2.16
N ALA A 238 -5.06 16.33 3.50
CA ALA A 238 -5.29 15.16 4.35
C ALA A 238 -6.78 15.05 4.73
N THR A 239 -7.45 13.95 4.39
CA THR A 239 -8.89 13.77 4.64
C THR A 239 -9.18 12.53 5.46
N LEU A 240 -9.83 12.70 6.62
CA LEU A 240 -10.37 11.60 7.42
C LEU A 240 -11.90 11.64 7.37
N THR A 241 -12.50 10.56 6.87
CA THR A 241 -13.95 10.35 6.91
C THR A 241 -14.24 9.14 7.78
N ILE A 242 -15.09 9.33 8.79
CA ILE A 242 -15.49 8.28 9.73
C ILE A 242 -17.01 8.29 9.82
N SER A 243 -17.63 7.14 9.57
CA SER A 243 -19.07 6.92 9.74
C SER A 243 -19.36 5.58 10.39
N ASP A 244 -20.47 5.52 11.12
CA ASP A 244 -21.03 4.26 11.66
C ASP A 244 -20.11 3.45 12.57
N LEU A 245 -19.16 4.11 13.25
CA LEU A 245 -18.28 3.44 14.22
C LEU A 245 -19.08 2.74 15.33
N SER A 246 -18.71 1.49 15.61
CA SER A 246 -19.25 0.69 16.70
C SER A 246 -18.18 -0.20 17.30
N ASP A 247 -17.93 -0.06 18.60
CA ASP A 247 -17.10 -1.02 19.33
C ASP A 247 -17.85 -2.36 19.55
N PRO A 248 -17.16 -3.42 20.00
CA PRO A 248 -17.80 -4.71 20.32
C PRO A 248 -18.83 -4.64 21.46
N ASN A 249 -18.84 -3.55 22.25
CA ASN A 249 -19.61 -3.35 23.48
C ASN A 249 -20.59 -2.15 23.41
N SER A 250 -20.91 -1.64 22.22
CA SER A 250 -21.72 -0.44 21.93
C SER A 250 -21.32 0.89 22.62
N SER A 251 -20.07 1.10 23.05
CA SER A 251 -19.70 2.26 23.88
C SER A 251 -18.95 3.38 23.13
N TYR A 252 -17.81 3.16 22.48
CA TYR A 252 -17.08 4.18 21.69
C TYR A 252 -16.12 3.53 20.67
N GLY A 253 -16.17 3.90 19.38
CA GLY A 253 -15.42 3.21 18.31
C GLY A 253 -13.94 3.58 18.13
N ILE A 254 -13.36 4.41 19.00
CA ILE A 254 -11.90 4.60 19.09
C ILE A 254 -11.54 4.55 20.57
N ASP A 255 -10.77 3.52 20.96
CA ASP A 255 -10.28 3.34 22.33
C ASP A 255 -8.74 3.45 22.32
N LEU A 256 -8.25 4.50 22.98
CA LEU A 256 -6.82 4.80 23.13
C LEU A 256 -6.45 4.63 24.60
N PHE A 257 -5.85 3.49 24.93
CA PHE A 257 -5.34 3.24 26.27
C PHE A 257 -3.93 3.85 26.39
N LEU A 258 -3.83 4.93 27.17
CA LEU A 258 -2.55 5.56 27.57
C LEU A 258 -2.01 4.95 28.88
#